data_AF-A0A965A6J2-F1
#
_entry.id   AF-A0A965A6J2-F1
#
_cell.length_a   1.000
_cell.length_b   1.000
_cell.length_c   1.000
_cell.angle_alpha   90.00
_cell.angle_beta   90.00
_cell.angle_gamma   90.00
#
_symmetry.space_group_name_H-M   'P 1'
#
loop_
_entity.id
_entity.type
_entity.pdbx_description
1 polymer ?
#
loop_
_entity_poly.entity_id
_entity_poly.type
_entity_poly.pdbx_seq_one_letter_code
_entity_poly.pdbx_strand_id
1 'polypeptide(L)'
;MMKSLINKMRLENKKNKRKDKIKAAKLKQKQNKSANQLSQEFKQLKVRGIHTASDAFLMTYEWRKVRMEALKKYGARCQCCGATPAHGAVMNVDHIKPRKLFPHLALDLNNLQVLCHDCNHGKGNWDMSCCDRHSLIYNNAHSVDTQSLDSLHSPLTH
;
A
#
# COMPACT_ATOMS: atom_id res chain seq x y z
N MET A 1 17.92 32.78 -47.23
CA MET A 1 17.03 32.26 -46.16
C MET A 1 17.47 30.91 -45.59
N MET A 2 17.89 29.93 -46.41
CA MET A 2 18.28 28.56 -46.00
C MET A 2 19.36 28.48 -44.89
N LYS A 3 20.44 29.27 -44.99
CA LYS A 3 21.56 29.28 -44.02
C LYS A 3 21.12 29.70 -42.61
N SER A 4 20.14 30.60 -42.51
CA SER A 4 19.56 31.07 -41.24
C SER A 4 18.72 29.96 -40.58
N LEU A 5 17.95 29.21 -41.37
CA LEU A 5 17.17 28.07 -40.88
C LEU A 5 18.07 26.96 -40.30
N ILE A 6 19.15 26.62 -41.01
CA ILE A 6 20.14 25.61 -40.56
C ILE A 6 20.79 26.02 -39.24
N ASN A 7 21.15 27.31 -39.07
CA ASN A 7 21.71 27.80 -37.83
C ASN A 7 20.70 27.76 -36.67
N LYS A 8 19.43 28.10 -36.91
CA LYS A 8 18.36 27.95 -35.90
C LYS A 8 18.21 26.50 -35.47
N MET A 9 18.16 25.55 -36.40
CA MET A 9 18.09 24.11 -36.10
C MET A 9 19.31 23.62 -35.29
N ARG A 10 20.52 24.10 -35.61
CA ARG A 10 21.74 23.78 -34.85
C ARG A 10 21.69 24.31 -33.41
N LEU A 11 21.15 25.51 -33.21
CA LEU A 11 20.99 26.11 -31.88
C LEU A 11 19.94 25.34 -31.05
N GLU A 12 18.82 24.94 -31.65
CA GLU A 12 17.78 24.11 -31.04
C GLU A 12 18.36 22.76 -30.58
N ASN A 13 19.13 22.09 -31.44
CA ASN A 13 19.79 20.81 -31.13
C ASN A 13 20.83 20.95 -30.00
N LYS A 14 21.59 22.05 -29.96
CA LYS A 14 22.50 22.33 -28.84
C LYS A 14 21.75 22.55 -27.53
N LYS A 15 20.62 23.26 -27.56
CA LYS A 15 19.75 23.45 -26.38
C LYS A 15 19.18 22.12 -25.89
N ASN A 16 18.69 21.26 -26.79
CA ASN A 16 18.14 19.95 -26.44
C ASN A 16 19.21 19.03 -25.85
N LYS A 17 20.40 18.92 -26.47
CA LYS A 17 21.54 18.18 -25.89
C LYS A 17 21.92 18.67 -24.49
N ARG A 18 21.85 19.99 -24.24
CA ARG A 18 22.11 20.55 -22.91
C ARG A 18 21.02 20.14 -21.90
N LYS A 19 19.75 20.17 -22.29
CA LYS A 19 18.63 19.69 -21.45
C LYS A 19 18.78 18.21 -21.10
N ASP A 20 19.13 17.37 -22.09
CA ASP A 20 19.32 15.94 -21.88
C ASP A 20 20.48 15.64 -20.94
N LYS A 21 21.62 16.35 -21.09
CA LYS A 21 22.76 16.25 -20.17
C LYS A 21 22.38 16.62 -18.73
N ILE A 22 21.60 17.69 -18.55
CA ILE A 22 21.12 18.11 -17.22
C ILE A 22 20.20 17.03 -16.62
N LYS A 23 19.29 16.47 -17.42
CA LYS A 23 18.37 15.41 -16.97
C LYS A 23 19.13 14.15 -16.54
N ALA A 24 20.14 13.75 -17.32
CA ALA A 24 20.99 12.61 -17.01
C ALA A 24 21.82 12.84 -15.72
N ALA A 25 22.37 14.04 -15.53
CA ALA A 25 23.12 14.38 -14.30
C ALA A 25 22.23 14.31 -13.04
N LYS A 26 21.00 14.82 -13.12
CA LYS A 26 20.02 14.72 -12.01
C LYS A 26 19.65 13.27 -11.69
N LEU A 27 19.50 12.41 -12.71
CA LEU A 27 19.20 11.00 -12.52
C LEU A 27 20.35 10.28 -11.80
N LYS A 28 21.60 10.52 -12.23
CA LYS A 28 22.80 9.99 -11.56
C LYS A 28 22.91 10.47 -10.12
N GLN A 29 22.63 11.74 -9.86
CA GLN A 29 22.65 12.30 -8.51
C GLN A 29 21.60 11.66 -7.59
N LYS A 30 20.39 11.34 -8.11
CA LYS A 30 19.35 10.62 -7.37
C LYS A 30 19.76 9.19 -7.02
N GLN A 31 20.48 8.51 -7.92
CA GLN A 31 21.01 7.16 -7.70
C GLN A 31 22.16 7.13 -6.69
N ASN A 32 22.92 8.22 -6.55
CA ASN A 32 24.09 8.32 -5.66
C ASN A 32 23.77 8.92 -4.28
N LYS A 33 22.50 9.10 -3.90
CA LYS A 33 22.16 9.60 -2.56
C LYS A 33 22.57 8.57 -1.50
N SER A 34 23.20 9.03 -0.42
CA SER A 34 23.54 8.15 0.70
C SER A 34 22.27 7.65 1.39
N ALA A 35 22.32 6.45 1.97
CA ALA A 35 21.20 5.87 2.71
C ALA A 35 20.70 6.81 3.84
N ASN A 36 21.63 7.52 4.49
CA ASN A 36 21.28 8.48 5.54
C ASN A 36 20.52 9.69 4.97
N GLN A 37 20.95 10.24 3.83
CA GLN A 37 20.27 11.35 3.18
C GLN A 37 18.87 10.98 2.69
N LEU A 38 18.70 9.77 2.14
CA LEU A 38 17.37 9.22 1.79
C LEU A 38 16.49 9.05 3.03
N SER A 39 17.05 8.53 4.13
CA SER A 39 16.31 8.36 5.38
C SER A 39 15.79 9.69 5.96
N GLN A 40 16.61 10.75 5.88
CA GLN A 40 16.24 12.10 6.32
C GLN A 40 15.13 12.69 5.45
N GLU A 41 15.22 12.51 4.13
CA GLU A 41 14.19 12.98 3.19
C GLU A 41 12.86 12.27 3.42
N PHE A 42 12.88 10.96 3.69
CA PHE A 42 11.65 10.22 4.00
C PHE A 42 10.99 10.67 5.30
N LYS A 43 11.77 10.97 6.36
CA LYS A 43 11.24 11.53 7.63
C LYS A 43 10.47 12.84 7.42
N GLN A 44 10.82 13.60 6.39
CA GLN A 44 10.23 14.90 6.09
C GLN A 44 9.04 14.86 5.13
N LEU A 45 8.53 13.67 4.77
CA LEU A 45 7.43 13.56 3.82
C LEU A 45 6.14 14.20 4.34
N LYS A 46 5.53 15.00 3.45
CA LYS A 46 4.31 15.76 3.71
C LYS A 46 3.25 15.48 2.65
N VAL A 47 2.01 15.37 3.09
CA VAL A 47 0.82 15.35 2.24
C VAL A 47 0.02 16.60 2.55
N ARG A 48 -0.18 17.47 1.55
CA ARG A 48 -0.79 18.80 1.72
C ARG A 48 -0.19 19.61 2.89
N GLY A 49 1.13 19.53 3.05
CA GLY A 49 1.85 20.23 4.12
C GLY A 49 1.84 19.51 5.49
N ILE A 50 1.08 18.44 5.65
CA ILE A 50 0.97 17.66 6.89
C ILE A 50 1.96 16.50 6.86
N HIS A 51 2.76 16.33 7.91
CA HIS A 51 3.68 15.21 8.05
C HIS A 51 2.96 13.88 8.11
N THR A 52 3.37 12.89 7.31
CA THR A 52 2.70 11.58 7.27
C THR A 52 2.81 10.79 8.58
N ALA A 53 3.79 11.11 9.42
CA ALA A 53 3.98 10.52 10.74
C ALA A 53 3.08 11.12 11.85
N SER A 54 2.40 12.25 11.61
CA SER A 54 1.54 12.90 12.61
C SER A 54 0.13 12.29 12.65
N ASP A 55 -0.65 12.60 13.68
CA ASP A 55 -2.04 12.14 13.76
C ASP A 55 -2.97 12.94 12.84
N ALA A 56 -2.64 14.21 12.58
CA ALA A 56 -3.35 15.05 11.61
C ALA A 56 -3.37 14.43 10.19
N PHE A 57 -2.36 13.62 9.84
CA PHE A 57 -2.34 12.88 8.58
C PHE A 57 -3.57 11.96 8.43
N LEU A 58 -4.01 11.32 9.51
CA LEU A 58 -5.17 10.42 9.49
C LEU A 58 -6.50 11.15 9.23
N MET A 59 -6.49 12.49 9.24
CA MET A 59 -7.66 13.31 8.89
C MET A 59 -7.64 13.77 7.43
N THR A 60 -6.55 13.53 6.69
CA THR A 60 -6.42 13.93 5.29
C THR A 60 -7.33 13.11 4.37
N TYR A 61 -7.76 13.72 3.27
CA TYR A 61 -8.53 13.01 2.23
C TYR A 61 -7.72 11.86 1.61
N GLU A 62 -6.42 12.04 1.42
CA GLU A 62 -5.50 11.05 0.86
C GLU A 62 -5.50 9.77 1.69
N TRP A 63 -5.40 9.89 3.02
CA TRP A 63 -5.52 8.76 3.92
C TRP A 63 -6.91 8.12 3.82
N ARG A 64 -7.99 8.92 3.89
CA ARG A 64 -9.36 8.38 3.80
C ARG A 64 -9.60 7.64 2.49
N LYS A 65 -9.04 8.12 1.39
CA LYS A 65 -9.12 7.50 0.07
C LYS A 65 -8.43 6.13 0.05
N VAL A 66 -7.15 6.05 0.41
CA VAL A 66 -6.42 4.77 0.41
C VAL A 66 -6.98 3.79 1.45
N ARG A 67 -7.51 4.30 2.57
CA ARG A 67 -8.26 3.49 3.55
C ARG A 67 -9.49 2.84 2.92
N MET A 68 -10.26 3.58 2.13
CA MET A 68 -11.41 3.02 1.41
C MET A 68 -10.97 2.03 0.34
N GLU A 69 -9.85 2.26 -0.36
CA GLU A 69 -9.28 1.30 -1.31
C GLU A 69 -8.87 -0.01 -0.62
N ALA A 70 -8.24 0.06 0.57
CA ALA A 70 -7.89 -1.12 1.35
C ALA A 70 -9.13 -1.92 1.78
N LEU A 71 -10.17 -1.25 2.28
CA LEU A 71 -11.42 -1.90 2.66
C LEU A 71 -12.14 -2.55 1.47
N LYS A 72 -12.10 -1.91 0.28
CA LYS A 72 -12.65 -2.49 -0.95
C LYS A 72 -11.87 -3.72 -1.41
N LYS A 73 -10.53 -3.68 -1.30
CA LYS A 73 -9.63 -4.76 -1.74
C LYS A 73 -9.69 -5.98 -0.82
N TYR A 74 -9.67 -5.75 0.49
CA TYR A 74 -9.52 -6.83 1.47
C TYR A 74 -10.81 -7.19 2.22
N GLY A 75 -11.86 -6.37 2.10
CA GLY A 75 -13.10 -6.50 2.85
C GLY A 75 -12.98 -6.05 4.31
N ALA A 76 -14.11 -6.02 5.00
CA ALA A 76 -14.19 -5.72 6.44
C ALA A 76 -13.96 -6.98 7.28
N ARG A 77 -12.83 -7.68 7.07
CA ARG A 77 -12.44 -8.88 7.82
C ARG A 77 -11.03 -8.72 8.36
N CYS A 78 -10.84 -9.01 9.64
CA CYS A 78 -9.54 -8.98 10.28
C CYS A 78 -8.63 -10.02 9.63
N GLN A 79 -7.50 -9.60 9.08
CA GLN A 79 -6.53 -10.50 8.44
C GLN A 79 -5.83 -11.41 9.47
N CYS A 80 -5.74 -10.96 10.73
CA CYS A 80 -5.08 -11.70 11.81
C CYS A 80 -5.96 -12.82 12.40
N CYS A 81 -7.19 -12.49 12.80
CA CYS A 81 -8.08 -13.41 13.54
C CYS A 81 -9.36 -13.79 12.80
N GLY A 82 -9.64 -13.18 11.64
CA GLY A 82 -10.87 -13.45 10.88
C GLY A 82 -12.12 -12.76 11.40
N ALA A 83 -12.06 -12.01 12.51
CA ALA A 83 -13.21 -11.27 13.04
C ALA A 83 -13.79 -10.28 12.01
N THR A 84 -15.12 -10.13 12.02
CA THR A 84 -15.86 -9.24 11.12
C THR A 84 -16.85 -8.39 11.92
N PRO A 85 -17.43 -7.33 11.34
CA PRO A 85 -18.52 -6.58 11.97
C PRO A 85 -19.71 -7.43 12.38
N ALA A 86 -19.96 -8.58 11.73
CA ALA A 86 -21.03 -9.51 12.12
C ALA A 86 -20.81 -10.11 13.52
N HIS A 87 -19.56 -10.15 14.00
CA HIS A 87 -19.21 -10.57 15.36
C HIS A 87 -19.18 -9.39 16.36
N GLY A 88 -19.61 -8.19 15.96
CA GLY A 88 -19.49 -6.97 16.77
C GLY A 88 -18.10 -6.32 16.75
N ALA A 89 -17.19 -6.78 15.90
CA ALA A 89 -15.83 -6.25 15.85
C ALA A 89 -15.78 -4.86 15.16
N VAL A 90 -15.07 -3.92 15.78
CA VAL A 90 -14.72 -2.65 15.17
C VAL A 90 -13.51 -2.85 14.25
N MET A 91 -13.62 -2.43 12.99
CA MET A 91 -12.59 -2.65 11.96
C MET A 91 -11.73 -1.41 11.73
N ASN A 92 -10.43 -1.62 11.66
CA ASN A 92 -9.38 -0.64 11.44
C ASN A 92 -8.59 -1.00 10.18
N VAL A 93 -8.09 0.03 9.48
CA VAL A 93 -7.05 -0.14 8.45
C VAL A 93 -5.75 0.33 9.08
N ASP A 94 -4.80 -0.58 9.17
CA ASP A 94 -3.52 -0.38 9.84
C ASP A 94 -2.35 -0.46 8.85
N HIS A 95 -1.23 0.17 9.21
CA HIS A 95 0.01 0.09 8.47
C HIS A 95 0.84 -1.10 8.97
N ILE A 96 1.17 -2.03 8.07
CA ILE A 96 2.09 -3.14 8.35
C ILE A 96 3.41 -2.56 8.87
N LYS A 97 4.05 -1.69 8.08
CA LYS A 97 5.19 -0.87 8.51
C LYS A 97 4.70 0.50 9.02
N PRO A 98 4.87 0.82 10.31
CA PRO A 98 4.30 2.02 10.92
C PRO A 98 4.75 3.33 10.27
N ARG A 99 3.83 4.29 10.12
CA ARG A 99 4.11 5.61 9.51
C ARG A 99 5.22 6.40 10.18
N LYS A 100 5.42 6.22 11.50
CA LYS A 100 6.48 6.90 12.26
C LYS A 100 7.88 6.46 11.83
N LEU A 101 8.03 5.21 11.41
CA LEU A 101 9.31 4.63 10.96
C LEU A 101 9.42 4.61 9.43
N PHE A 102 8.29 4.41 8.73
CA PHE A 102 8.21 4.30 7.28
C PHE A 102 7.21 5.31 6.68
N PRO A 103 7.44 6.63 6.86
CA PRO A 103 6.55 7.69 6.38
C PRO A 103 6.32 7.68 4.87
N HIS A 104 7.24 7.10 4.10
CA HIS A 104 7.15 6.93 2.65
C HIS A 104 6.17 5.85 2.20
N LEU A 105 5.78 4.94 3.09
CA LEU A 105 4.80 3.89 2.84
C LEU A 105 3.40 4.24 3.39
N ALA A 106 3.20 5.49 3.82
CA ALA A 106 1.95 5.89 4.49
C ALA A 106 0.70 5.79 3.60
N LEU A 107 0.87 5.90 2.28
CA LEU A 107 -0.19 5.78 1.27
C LEU A 107 0.01 4.56 0.35
N ASP A 108 0.93 3.66 0.68
CA ASP A 108 1.14 2.43 -0.10
C ASP A 108 0.10 1.39 0.31
N LEU A 109 -0.80 1.04 -0.62
CA LEU A 109 -1.86 0.07 -0.41
C LEU A 109 -1.34 -1.33 -0.02
N ASN A 110 -0.13 -1.68 -0.45
CA ASN A 110 0.50 -2.96 -0.08
C ASN A 110 1.10 -2.95 1.33
N ASN A 111 1.22 -1.77 1.94
CA ASN A 111 1.60 -1.60 3.34
C ASN A 111 0.39 -1.49 4.26
N LEU A 112 -0.83 -1.70 3.76
CA LEU A 112 -2.07 -1.62 4.54
C LEU A 112 -2.66 -3.02 4.76
N GLN A 113 -3.19 -3.23 5.96
CA GLN A 113 -3.93 -4.42 6.36
C GLN A 113 -5.21 -4.03 7.11
N VAL A 114 -6.23 -4.90 7.05
CA VAL A 114 -7.49 -4.70 7.79
C VAL A 114 -7.44 -5.54 9.07
N LEU A 115 -7.59 -4.91 10.22
CA LEU A 115 -7.54 -5.55 11.53
C LEU A 115 -8.78 -5.18 12.36
N CYS A 116 -9.21 -6.05 13.27
CA CYS A 116 -10.12 -5.63 14.32
C CYS A 116 -9.39 -4.75 15.33
N HIS A 117 -10.15 -4.02 16.14
CA HIS A 117 -9.62 -3.16 17.21
C HIS A 117 -8.59 -3.88 18.09
N ASP A 118 -8.89 -5.10 18.54
CA ASP A 118 -8.04 -5.83 19.49
C ASP A 118 -6.72 -6.28 18.86
N CYS A 119 -6.76 -6.81 17.63
CA CYS A 119 -5.54 -7.17 16.89
C CYS A 119 -4.71 -5.92 16.53
N ASN A 120 -5.37 -4.82 16.14
CA ASN A 120 -4.69 -3.56 15.86
C ASN A 120 -3.98 -3.00 17.10
N HIS A 121 -4.65 -3.04 18.25
CA HIS A 121 -4.08 -2.62 19.52
C HIS A 121 -2.89 -3.51 19.91
N GLY A 122 -3.04 -4.83 19.82
CA GLY A 122 -1.98 -5.78 20.14
C GLY A 122 -0.73 -5.64 19.26
N LYS A 123 -0.92 -5.39 17.95
CA LYS A 123 0.19 -5.17 17.01
C LYS A 123 1.00 -3.91 17.37
N GLY A 124 0.32 -2.80 17.62
CA GLY A 124 0.96 -1.51 17.86
C GLY A 124 1.97 -1.13 16.77
N ASN A 125 3.03 -0.42 17.18
CA ASN A 125 4.12 0.01 16.29
C ASN A 125 5.36 -0.90 16.33
N TRP A 126 5.36 -1.96 17.16
CA TRP A 126 6.53 -2.81 17.36
C TRP A 126 6.53 -4.00 16.39
N ASP A 127 5.35 -4.57 16.12
CA ASP A 127 5.19 -5.64 15.16
C ASP A 127 4.95 -5.05 13.76
N MET A 128 5.82 -5.43 12.83
CA MET A 128 5.78 -5.01 11.42
C MET A 128 5.46 -6.17 10.48
N SER A 129 5.07 -7.32 11.03
CA SER A 129 4.65 -8.47 10.24
C SER A 129 3.26 -8.22 9.65
N CYS A 130 3.05 -8.72 8.43
CA CYS A 130 1.71 -8.80 7.89
C CYS A 130 0.96 -9.86 8.70
N CYS A 131 -0.12 -9.47 9.38
CA CYS A 131 -0.93 -10.42 10.12
C CYS A 131 -1.86 -11.15 9.15
N ASP A 132 -1.31 -11.89 8.18
CA ASP A 132 -2.11 -12.72 7.29
C ASP A 132 -2.06 -14.17 7.78
N ARG A 133 -3.05 -14.55 8.60
CA ARG A 133 -3.20 -15.96 8.99
C ARG A 133 -3.71 -16.82 7.83
N HIS A 134 -4.26 -16.23 6.77
CA HIS A 134 -4.86 -16.97 5.65
C HIS A 134 -3.83 -17.54 4.66
N SER A 135 -2.60 -17.00 4.58
CA SER A 135 -1.59 -17.56 3.67
C SER A 135 -1.12 -18.97 4.08
N LEU A 136 -1.36 -19.40 5.33
CA LEU A 136 -1.11 -20.77 5.78
C LEU A 136 -2.33 -21.70 5.66
N ILE A 137 -3.53 -21.17 5.40
CA ILE A 137 -4.77 -21.98 5.31
C ILE A 137 -5.21 -22.14 3.84
N TYR A 138 -4.86 -21.19 2.96
CA TYR A 138 -5.20 -21.25 1.53
C TYR A 138 -4.41 -22.30 0.72
N ASN A 139 -3.35 -22.89 1.29
CA ASN A 139 -2.62 -23.99 0.65
C ASN A 139 -3.19 -25.39 0.96
N ASN A 140 -4.23 -25.52 1.80
CA ASN A 140 -4.84 -26.81 2.16
C ASN A 140 -6.33 -26.94 1.80
N ALA A 141 -6.92 -25.99 1.07
CA ALA A 141 -8.34 -26.02 0.72
C ALA A 141 -8.65 -26.53 -0.70
N HIS A 142 -7.69 -27.16 -1.39
CA HIS A 142 -7.87 -27.73 -2.73
C HIS A 142 -7.94 -29.27 -2.79
N SER A 143 -8.12 -29.95 -1.65
CA SER A 143 -8.20 -31.41 -1.60
C SER A 143 -9.37 -31.95 -0.76
N VAL A 144 -10.48 -31.22 -0.65
CA VAL A 144 -11.72 -31.79 -0.09
C VAL A 144 -12.72 -32.03 -1.20
N ASP A 145 -12.95 -33.32 -1.40
CA ASP A 145 -13.72 -33.95 -2.45
C ASP A 145 -15.14 -33.40 -2.58
N THR A 146 -15.49 -33.01 -3.80
CA THR A 146 -16.89 -32.92 -4.23
C THR A 146 -17.38 -34.33 -4.55
N GLN A 147 -17.74 -35.11 -3.54
CA GLN A 147 -18.57 -36.31 -3.72
C GLN A 147 -19.63 -36.40 -2.62
N SER A 148 -20.86 -36.73 -3.05
CA SER A 148 -22.10 -36.93 -2.26
C SER A 148 -23.04 -35.73 -2.10
N LEU A 149 -23.45 -35.14 -3.22
CA LEU A 149 -24.88 -34.90 -3.42
C LEU A 149 -25.46 -36.20 -3.95
N ASP A 150 -26.09 -37.00 -3.09
CA ASP A 150 -27.23 -37.87 -3.42
C ASP A 150 -27.64 -38.69 -2.19
N SER A 151 -28.96 -38.78 -1.98
CA SER A 151 -29.66 -39.73 -1.09
C SER A 151 -29.99 -39.26 0.33
N LEU A 152 -31.01 -38.42 0.47
CA LEU A 152 -31.98 -38.58 1.57
C LEU A 152 -33.33 -38.94 0.98
N HIS A 153 -33.56 -40.26 0.90
CA HIS A 153 -34.86 -40.87 0.69
C HIS A 153 -35.80 -40.49 1.83
N SER A 154 -36.98 -40.00 1.46
CA SER A 154 -38.20 -40.10 2.26
C SER A 154 -38.66 -41.58 2.27
N PRO A 155 -39.24 -42.05 3.37
CA PRO A 155 -40.52 -42.75 3.17
C PRO A 155 -41.60 -42.35 4.19
N LEU A 156 -42.79 -42.24 3.63
CA LEU A 156 -44.10 -42.27 4.27
C LEU A 156 -44.25 -43.50 5.17
N THR A 157 -44.92 -43.34 6.31
CA THR A 157 -45.86 -44.36 6.80
C THR A 157 -47.07 -43.69 7.45
N HIS A 158 -48.23 -44.14 6.97
CA HIS A 158 -49.55 -44.01 7.56
C HIS A 158 -49.65 -44.78 8.89
#